data_AF-K2DAA9-F1
#
_entry.id   AF-K2DAA9-F1
#
_cell.length_a   1.000
_cell.length_b   1.000
_cell.length_c   1.000
_cell.angle_alpha   90.00
_cell.angle_beta   90.00
_cell.angle_gamma   90.00
#
_symmetry.space_group_name_H-M   'P 1'
#
loop_
_entity.id
_entity.type
_entity.pdbx_description
1 polymer ?
#
loop_
_entity_poly.entity_id
_entity_poly.type
_entity_poly.pdbx_seq_one_letter_code
_entity_poly.pdbx_strand_id
1 'polypeptide(L)'
;MTGQTNISGPLSSTSTTNFSGPLNVTGATTLRDTLTATGINANTLNVTGASNLNSSLNVAGTTTFATGTVTTPSLTFNGSTSSGIYSPTTDQVAVSAQGAQRMLFASGSISIPTGNVLAIPSGSAASPSLTFASDTNTGIYNSAADEITLVSNGAKRVEVSNNYTTLNNGLNLNSIPSMLGNGTTTYNF
;
A
#
# COMPACT_ATOMS: atom_id res chain seq x y z
N MET A 1 26.63 -48.28 -28.73
CA MET A 1 28.07 -47.93 -28.70
C MET A 1 28.45 -47.70 -27.24
N THR A 2 29.49 -48.34 -26.74
CA THR A 2 30.03 -48.07 -25.40
C THR A 2 31.32 -47.28 -25.60
N GLY A 3 31.36 -46.01 -25.19
CA GLY A 3 32.53 -45.15 -25.33
C GLY A 3 32.21 -43.74 -25.88
N GLN A 4 33.23 -42.88 -25.90
CA GLN A 4 33.15 -41.51 -26.39
C GLN A 4 32.93 -41.47 -27.91
N THR A 5 32.02 -40.62 -28.37
CA THR A 5 31.80 -40.32 -29.80
C THR A 5 32.09 -38.84 -30.03
N ASN A 6 33.01 -38.53 -30.94
CA ASN A 6 33.34 -37.15 -31.32
C ASN A 6 32.73 -36.86 -32.69
N ILE A 7 31.90 -35.82 -32.81
CA ILE A 7 31.32 -35.37 -34.08
C ILE A 7 31.87 -33.96 -34.34
N SER A 8 32.66 -33.81 -35.40
CA SER A 8 33.29 -32.53 -35.77
C SER A 8 32.41 -31.64 -36.66
N GLY A 9 31.31 -32.19 -37.19
CA GLY A 9 30.32 -31.47 -38.00
C GLY A 9 28.96 -31.36 -37.33
N PRO A 10 27.95 -30.83 -38.04
CA PRO A 10 26.58 -30.79 -37.55
C PRO A 10 25.99 -32.19 -37.36
N LEU A 11 25.24 -32.40 -36.29
CA LEU A 11 24.41 -33.58 -36.09
C LEU A 11 22.94 -33.21 -36.35
N SER A 12 22.27 -33.96 -37.21
CA SER A 12 20.84 -33.83 -37.47
C SER A 12 20.13 -35.15 -37.15
N SER A 13 19.14 -35.10 -36.27
CA SER A 13 18.22 -36.20 -36.02
C SER A 13 16.82 -35.80 -36.47
N THR A 14 16.14 -36.68 -37.20
CA THR A 14 14.75 -36.47 -37.65
C THR A 14 13.72 -36.95 -36.64
N SER A 15 14.17 -37.51 -35.52
CA SER A 15 13.34 -38.00 -34.41
C SER A 15 13.93 -37.59 -33.06
N THR A 16 13.31 -38.04 -31.97
CA THR A 16 13.71 -37.73 -30.60
C THR A 16 15.16 -38.16 -30.33
N THR A 17 15.94 -37.24 -29.79
CA THR A 17 17.29 -37.52 -29.26
C THR A 17 17.23 -37.51 -27.75
N ASN A 18 17.52 -38.63 -27.11
CA ASN A 18 17.52 -38.76 -25.65
C ASN A 18 18.94 -38.78 -25.10
N PHE A 19 19.21 -38.00 -24.05
CA PHE A 19 20.43 -38.08 -23.26
C PHE A 19 20.07 -38.64 -21.88
N SER A 20 20.64 -39.78 -21.52
CA SER A 20 20.43 -40.39 -20.20
C SER A 20 21.31 -39.78 -19.10
N GLY A 21 22.33 -39.02 -19.48
CA GLY A 21 23.17 -38.22 -18.59
C GLY A 21 23.02 -36.71 -18.83
N PRO A 22 23.74 -35.88 -18.08
CA PRO A 22 23.73 -34.43 -18.25
C PRO A 22 24.17 -34.00 -19.64
N LEU A 23 23.54 -32.96 -20.18
CA LEU A 23 23.98 -32.27 -21.39
C LEU A 23 24.75 -31.01 -20.99
N ASN A 24 26.00 -30.90 -21.41
CA ASN A 24 26.79 -29.68 -21.26
C ASN A 24 26.83 -28.94 -22.61
N VAL A 25 26.33 -27.70 -22.65
CA VAL A 25 26.37 -26.83 -23.82
C VAL A 25 27.08 -25.55 -23.43
N THR A 26 28.20 -25.26 -24.08
CA THR A 26 28.98 -24.03 -23.86
C THR A 26 28.54 -22.88 -24.77
N GLY A 27 27.82 -23.19 -25.85
CA GLY A 27 27.26 -22.23 -26.80
C GLY A 27 25.77 -21.94 -26.56
N ALA A 28 25.22 -21.07 -27.39
CA ALA A 28 23.79 -20.78 -27.38
C ALA A 28 22.96 -22.02 -27.79
N THR A 29 21.82 -22.20 -27.14
CA THR A 29 20.81 -23.20 -27.52
C THR A 29 19.55 -22.48 -27.97
N THR A 30 19.07 -22.75 -29.18
CA THR A 30 17.77 -22.27 -29.64
C THR A 30 16.75 -23.39 -29.53
N LEU A 31 15.71 -23.20 -28.73
CA LEU A 31 14.54 -24.07 -28.70
C LEU A 31 13.43 -23.40 -29.51
N ARG A 32 12.87 -24.12 -30.49
CA ARG A 32 11.80 -23.60 -31.35
C ARG A 32 10.40 -23.76 -30.75
N ASP A 33 10.33 -24.44 -29.62
CA ASP A 33 9.10 -24.76 -28.89
C ASP A 33 9.42 -24.72 -27.38
N THR A 34 8.71 -25.49 -26.59
CA THR A 34 8.69 -25.44 -25.13
C THR A 34 9.93 -26.09 -24.50
N LEU A 35 10.48 -25.43 -23.48
CA LEU A 35 11.37 -26.05 -22.50
C LEU A 35 10.57 -26.46 -21.26
N THR A 36 10.46 -27.76 -21.02
CA THR A 36 9.97 -28.28 -19.73
C THR A 36 11.17 -28.72 -18.91
N ALA A 37 11.48 -28.01 -17.83
CA ALA A 37 12.61 -28.31 -16.95
C ALA A 37 12.24 -28.09 -15.49
N THR A 38 12.80 -28.89 -14.60
CA THR A 38 12.73 -28.70 -13.14
C THR A 38 14.04 -28.12 -12.64
N GLY A 39 14.00 -27.22 -11.64
CA GLY A 39 15.21 -26.72 -10.99
C GLY A 39 16.10 -25.80 -11.85
N ILE A 40 15.50 -24.88 -12.62
CA ILE A 40 16.28 -23.87 -13.35
C ILE A 40 17.01 -22.96 -12.35
N ASN A 41 18.34 -23.04 -12.32
CA ASN A 41 19.22 -22.12 -11.60
C ASN A 41 20.04 -21.33 -12.62
N ALA A 42 19.50 -20.20 -13.07
CA ALA A 42 20.12 -19.35 -14.08
C ALA A 42 20.65 -18.06 -13.42
N ASN A 43 21.84 -17.61 -13.83
CA ASN A 43 22.37 -16.31 -13.40
C ASN A 43 21.52 -15.14 -13.94
N THR A 44 21.01 -15.29 -15.16
CA THR A 44 20.10 -14.32 -15.79
C THR A 44 19.00 -15.07 -16.53
N LEU A 45 17.76 -14.59 -16.41
CA LEU A 45 16.62 -15.07 -17.19
C LEU A 45 15.91 -13.84 -17.75
N ASN A 46 15.86 -13.72 -19.08
CA ASN A 46 15.10 -12.66 -19.75
C ASN A 46 13.78 -13.24 -20.28
N VAL A 47 12.65 -12.76 -19.77
CA VAL A 47 11.31 -13.16 -20.21
C VAL A 47 10.64 -11.93 -20.81
N THR A 48 10.49 -11.91 -22.13
CA THR A 48 9.85 -10.80 -22.85
C THR A 48 8.34 -10.92 -22.94
N GLY A 49 7.80 -12.12 -22.70
CA GLY A 49 6.37 -12.41 -22.67
C GLY A 49 5.80 -12.45 -21.25
N ALA A 50 4.56 -12.94 -21.14
CA ALA A 50 3.94 -13.19 -19.85
C ALA A 50 4.67 -14.32 -19.09
N SER A 51 4.77 -14.17 -17.77
CA SER A 51 5.25 -15.20 -16.86
C SER A 51 4.13 -15.57 -15.89
N ASN A 52 3.86 -16.87 -15.75
CA ASN A 52 2.95 -17.40 -14.74
C ASN A 52 3.78 -18.12 -13.67
N LEU A 53 3.81 -17.57 -12.46
CA LEU A 53 4.43 -18.19 -11.30
C LEU A 53 3.32 -18.79 -10.42
N ASN A 54 3.31 -20.13 -10.29
CA ASN A 54 2.25 -20.85 -9.57
C ASN A 54 2.41 -20.82 -8.03
N SER A 55 3.46 -20.20 -7.55
CA SER A 55 3.83 -20.14 -6.13
C SER A 55 4.52 -18.82 -5.83
N SER A 56 5.33 -18.80 -4.77
CA SER A 56 6.00 -17.60 -4.28
C SER A 56 7.09 -17.12 -5.24
N LEU A 57 7.17 -15.79 -5.40
CA LEU A 57 8.31 -15.11 -6.00
C LEU A 57 9.14 -14.47 -4.88
N ASN A 58 10.43 -14.82 -4.79
CA ASN A 58 11.37 -14.17 -3.89
C ASN A 58 12.37 -13.36 -4.72
N VAL A 59 12.42 -12.05 -4.50
CA VAL A 59 13.35 -11.13 -5.17
C VAL A 59 14.22 -10.47 -4.10
N ALA A 60 15.52 -10.80 -4.10
CA ALA A 60 16.47 -10.20 -3.15
C ALA A 60 16.82 -8.74 -3.50
N GLY A 61 16.69 -8.38 -4.78
CA GLY A 61 16.98 -7.04 -5.30
C GLY A 61 15.73 -6.18 -5.51
N THR A 62 15.90 -5.12 -6.30
CA THR A 62 14.82 -4.21 -6.66
C THR A 62 13.93 -4.78 -7.76
N THR A 63 12.62 -4.57 -7.63
CA THR A 63 11.65 -4.80 -8.71
C THR A 63 11.15 -3.46 -9.21
N THR A 64 11.23 -3.23 -10.52
CA THR A 64 10.67 -2.03 -11.17
C THR A 64 9.41 -2.43 -11.93
N PHE A 65 8.33 -1.69 -11.71
CA PHE A 65 7.08 -1.84 -12.44
C PHE A 65 6.90 -0.64 -13.38
N ALA A 66 6.09 -0.81 -14.43
CA ALA A 66 5.60 0.34 -15.18
C ALA A 66 4.85 1.31 -14.26
N THR A 67 4.69 2.56 -14.67
CA THR A 67 3.95 3.56 -13.87
C THR A 67 2.48 3.18 -13.70
N GLY A 68 1.84 2.61 -14.74
CA GLY A 68 0.42 2.32 -14.75
C GLY A 68 -0.45 3.59 -14.82
N THR A 69 -1.76 3.41 -14.75
CA THR A 69 -2.75 4.51 -14.71
C THR A 69 -3.79 4.26 -13.63
N VAL A 70 -4.66 5.24 -13.36
CA VAL A 70 -5.75 5.09 -12.39
C VAL A 70 -6.72 3.95 -12.74
N THR A 71 -6.95 3.70 -14.04
CA THR A 71 -7.83 2.63 -14.54
C THR A 71 -7.09 1.32 -14.82
N THR A 72 -5.76 1.37 -14.94
CA THR A 72 -4.88 0.22 -15.21
C THR A 72 -3.61 0.32 -14.37
N PRO A 73 -3.69 0.12 -13.05
CA PRO A 73 -2.51 0.17 -12.18
C PRO A 73 -1.50 -0.92 -12.55
N SER A 74 -0.23 -0.69 -12.25
CA SER A 74 0.84 -1.65 -12.62
C SER A 74 0.92 -2.84 -11.67
N LEU A 75 0.49 -2.65 -10.43
CA LEU A 75 0.22 -3.72 -9.47
C LEU A 75 -1.30 -3.89 -9.34
N THR A 76 -1.83 -5.01 -9.82
CA THR A 76 -3.27 -5.34 -9.79
C THR A 76 -3.51 -6.64 -9.03
N PHE A 77 -4.78 -6.90 -8.75
CA PHE A 77 -5.24 -8.14 -8.16
C PHE A 77 -6.05 -8.93 -9.19
N ASN A 78 -5.98 -10.26 -9.12
CA ASN A 78 -6.78 -11.11 -10.01
C ASN A 78 -8.28 -10.77 -9.86
N GLY A 79 -8.97 -10.60 -11.00
CA GLY A 79 -10.38 -10.20 -11.05
C GLY A 79 -10.65 -8.72 -10.76
N SER A 80 -9.64 -7.89 -10.50
CA SER A 80 -9.80 -6.45 -10.26
C SER A 80 -8.68 -5.66 -10.94
N THR A 81 -8.74 -5.58 -12.27
CA THR A 81 -7.71 -4.93 -13.09
C THR A 81 -7.71 -3.40 -12.99
N SER A 82 -8.73 -2.80 -12.37
CA SER A 82 -8.84 -1.36 -12.14
C SER A 82 -8.62 -0.94 -10.68
N SER A 83 -8.22 -1.89 -9.83
CA SER A 83 -7.85 -1.64 -8.43
C SER A 83 -6.40 -2.07 -8.21
N GLY A 84 -5.62 -1.23 -7.52
CA GLY A 84 -4.19 -1.49 -7.43
C GLY A 84 -3.34 -0.29 -7.00
N ILE A 85 -2.04 -0.40 -7.27
CA ILE A 85 -1.04 0.63 -7.01
C ILE A 85 -0.45 1.09 -8.34
N TYR A 86 -0.32 2.40 -8.52
CA TYR A 86 0.28 3.03 -9.68
C TYR A 86 1.05 4.29 -9.29
N SER A 87 1.84 4.81 -10.23
CA SER A 87 2.58 6.06 -10.08
C SER A 87 2.01 7.09 -11.07
N PRO A 88 1.24 8.10 -10.62
CA PRO A 88 0.63 9.09 -11.49
C PRO A 88 1.67 9.99 -12.18
N THR A 89 2.73 10.33 -11.45
CA THR A 89 3.90 11.09 -11.91
C THR A 89 5.12 10.65 -11.09
N THR A 90 6.32 11.13 -11.45
CA THR A 90 7.55 10.89 -10.69
C THR A 90 7.38 11.24 -9.21
N ASP A 91 7.97 10.42 -8.33
CA ASP A 91 7.95 10.59 -6.88
C ASP A 91 6.55 10.57 -6.24
N GLN A 92 5.57 9.96 -6.92
CA GLN A 92 4.23 9.74 -6.39
C GLN A 92 3.81 8.28 -6.47
N VAL A 93 3.06 7.86 -5.46
CA VAL A 93 2.41 6.55 -5.39
C VAL A 93 0.94 6.77 -5.10
N ALA A 94 0.06 6.14 -5.86
CA ALA A 94 -1.37 6.26 -5.68
C ALA A 94 -2.02 4.88 -5.60
N VAL A 95 -3.09 4.81 -4.82
CA VAL A 95 -3.97 3.63 -4.74
C VAL A 95 -5.23 3.94 -5.53
N SER A 96 -5.59 3.05 -6.45
CA SER A 96 -6.87 3.09 -7.14
C SER A 96 -7.80 1.96 -6.69
N ALA A 97 -9.10 2.23 -6.72
CA ALA A 97 -10.13 1.21 -6.55
C ALA A 97 -11.33 1.51 -7.45
N GLN A 98 -11.73 0.51 -8.24
CA GLN A 98 -12.75 0.65 -9.28
C GLN A 98 -12.44 1.77 -10.28
N GLY A 99 -11.17 1.90 -10.67
CA GLY A 99 -10.73 2.89 -11.67
C GLY A 99 -10.69 4.34 -11.20
N ALA A 100 -10.80 4.60 -9.90
CA ALA A 100 -10.70 5.94 -9.31
C ALA A 100 -9.58 6.01 -8.27
N GLN A 101 -8.86 7.15 -8.22
CA GLN A 101 -7.83 7.40 -7.20
C GLN A 101 -8.49 7.55 -5.83
N ARG A 102 -8.04 6.76 -4.85
CA ARG A 102 -8.56 6.77 -3.48
C ARG A 102 -7.64 7.47 -2.49
N MET A 103 -6.34 7.35 -2.72
CA MET A 103 -5.30 8.00 -1.91
C MET A 103 -4.08 8.28 -2.77
N LEU A 104 -3.43 9.42 -2.53
CA LEU A 104 -2.18 9.82 -3.17
C LEU A 104 -1.14 10.09 -2.09
N PHE A 105 0.00 9.41 -2.20
CA PHE A 105 1.22 9.67 -1.45
C PHE A 105 2.14 10.48 -2.35
N ALA A 106 2.42 11.71 -1.93
CA ALA A 106 3.28 12.64 -2.65
C ALA A 106 4.35 13.20 -1.71
N SER A 107 5.34 13.89 -2.27
CA SER A 107 6.33 14.61 -1.47
C SER A 107 5.64 15.60 -0.52
N GLY A 108 5.79 15.38 0.78
CA GLY A 108 5.27 16.25 1.84
C GLY A 108 3.79 16.09 2.18
N SER A 109 3.02 15.21 1.52
CA SER A 109 1.62 15.00 1.89
C SER A 109 1.07 13.63 1.53
N ILE A 110 0.06 13.21 2.30
CA ILE A 110 -0.89 12.17 1.92
C ILE A 110 -2.21 12.89 1.67
N SER A 111 -2.76 12.76 0.47
CA SER A 111 -4.02 13.42 0.10
C SER A 111 -5.10 12.41 -0.29
N ILE A 112 -6.33 12.76 0.04
CA ILE A 112 -7.54 12.01 -0.31
C ILE A 112 -8.29 12.87 -1.34
N PRO A 113 -8.45 12.39 -2.58
CA PRO A 113 -9.09 13.20 -3.63
C PRO A 113 -10.50 13.63 -3.26
N THR A 114 -10.92 14.79 -3.76
CA THR A 114 -12.26 15.34 -3.56
C THR A 114 -13.33 14.30 -3.90
N GLY A 115 -14.33 14.16 -3.03
CA GLY A 115 -15.40 13.18 -3.15
C GLY A 115 -15.12 11.83 -2.46
N ASN A 116 -13.87 11.55 -2.08
CA ASN A 116 -13.57 10.46 -1.14
C ASN A 116 -13.61 10.97 0.30
N VAL A 117 -13.81 10.06 1.25
CA VAL A 117 -13.88 10.35 2.69
C VAL A 117 -12.86 9.48 3.43
N LEU A 118 -12.14 10.07 4.39
CA LEU A 118 -11.38 9.31 5.38
C LEU A 118 -12.32 8.88 6.50
N ALA A 119 -12.77 7.62 6.48
CA ALA A 119 -13.46 7.03 7.61
C ALA A 119 -12.44 6.44 8.58
N ILE A 120 -12.48 6.86 9.84
CA ILE A 120 -11.65 6.33 10.93
C ILE A 120 -12.54 5.67 11.98
N PRO A 121 -12.11 4.57 12.62
CA PRO A 121 -12.86 3.95 13.71
C PRO A 121 -13.08 4.92 14.87
N SER A 122 -14.14 4.69 15.64
CA SER A 122 -14.36 5.45 16.87
C SER A 122 -13.25 5.20 17.89
N GLY A 123 -12.81 6.28 18.54
CA GLY A 123 -11.77 6.25 19.56
C GLY A 123 -12.34 6.36 20.97
N SER A 124 -11.46 6.65 21.91
CA SER A 124 -11.81 6.98 23.30
C SER A 124 -10.99 8.14 23.81
N ALA A 125 -11.30 8.67 25.00
CA ALA A 125 -10.46 9.68 25.63
C ALA A 125 -9.04 9.14 25.92
N ALA A 126 -8.88 7.88 26.31
CA ALA A 126 -7.56 7.30 26.55
C ALA A 126 -6.76 6.99 25.27
N SER A 127 -7.46 6.82 24.13
CA SER A 127 -6.89 6.49 22.83
C SER A 127 -7.75 7.11 21.71
N PRO A 128 -7.55 8.40 21.38
CA PRO A 128 -8.31 9.07 20.32
C PRO A 128 -8.08 8.45 18.93
N SER A 129 -8.97 8.69 17.98
CA SER A 129 -8.89 8.14 16.62
C SER A 129 -7.81 8.81 15.76
N LEU A 130 -7.63 10.13 15.93
CA LEU A 130 -6.56 10.91 15.33
C LEU A 130 -5.64 11.40 16.44
N THR A 131 -4.37 11.00 16.40
CA THR A 131 -3.37 11.30 17.44
C THR A 131 -2.05 11.73 16.82
N PHE A 132 -1.11 12.14 17.67
CA PHE A 132 0.27 12.39 17.28
C PHE A 132 1.12 11.15 17.58
N ALA A 133 2.11 10.86 16.74
CA ALA A 133 2.88 9.61 16.81
C ALA A 133 3.53 9.34 18.18
N SER A 134 3.98 10.39 18.88
CA SER A 134 4.60 10.29 20.21
C SER A 134 3.66 10.64 21.36
N ASP A 135 2.45 11.11 21.09
CA ASP A 135 1.47 11.53 22.10
C ASP A 135 0.11 10.90 21.75
N THR A 136 -0.02 9.63 22.11
CA THR A 136 -1.15 8.78 21.72
C THR A 136 -2.41 9.01 22.56
N ASN A 137 -2.33 9.85 23.60
CA ASN A 137 -3.46 10.19 24.45
C ASN A 137 -3.95 11.65 24.23
N THR A 138 -3.41 12.32 23.22
CA THR A 138 -3.82 13.65 22.76
C THR A 138 -4.31 13.55 21.32
N GLY A 139 -5.51 14.08 21.04
CA GLY A 139 -6.12 13.85 19.73
C GLY A 139 -7.60 14.22 19.60
N ILE A 140 -8.21 13.69 18.55
CA ILE A 140 -9.63 13.84 18.20
C ILE A 140 -10.29 12.47 18.11
N TYR A 141 -11.51 12.34 18.62
CA TYR A 141 -12.37 11.18 18.40
C TYR A 141 -13.85 11.56 18.48
N ASN A 142 -14.75 10.63 18.12
CA ASN A 142 -16.19 10.77 18.36
C ASN A 142 -16.59 10.04 19.65
N SER A 143 -17.14 10.77 20.62
CA SER A 143 -17.58 10.25 21.93
C SER A 143 -18.93 9.55 21.89
N ALA A 144 -19.79 9.95 20.95
CA ALA A 144 -21.06 9.33 20.62
C ALA A 144 -21.36 9.53 19.12
N ALA A 145 -22.58 9.21 18.70
CA ALA A 145 -23.09 9.66 17.40
C ALA A 145 -23.20 11.19 17.40
N ASP A 146 -22.90 11.82 16.27
CA ASP A 146 -23.00 13.27 16.06
C ASP A 146 -22.19 14.14 17.05
N GLU A 147 -21.07 13.60 17.55
CA GLU A 147 -20.16 14.31 18.45
C GLU A 147 -18.70 14.28 17.97
N ILE A 148 -17.98 15.36 18.27
CA ILE A 148 -16.53 15.44 18.13
C ILE A 148 -15.91 15.92 19.44
N THR A 149 -14.88 15.20 19.90
CA THR A 149 -14.19 15.48 21.15
C THR A 149 -12.70 15.69 20.94
N LEU A 150 -12.18 16.80 21.48
CA LEU A 150 -10.77 17.09 21.64
C LEU A 150 -10.28 16.56 22.98
N VAL A 151 -9.13 15.88 22.95
CA VAL A 151 -8.53 15.21 24.11
C VAL A 151 -7.09 15.68 24.28
N SER A 152 -6.67 15.85 25.53
CA SER A 152 -5.24 15.87 25.87
C SER A 152 -5.00 15.09 27.15
N ASN A 153 -3.85 14.42 27.26
CA ASN A 153 -3.49 13.61 28.42
C ASN A 153 -4.60 12.63 28.85
N GLY A 154 -5.25 11.98 27.88
CA GLY A 154 -6.26 10.95 28.14
C GLY A 154 -7.63 11.47 28.61
N ALA A 155 -7.87 12.78 28.62
CA ALA A 155 -9.10 13.36 29.15
C ALA A 155 -9.75 14.35 28.17
N LYS A 156 -11.08 14.36 28.13
CA LYS A 156 -11.88 15.28 27.31
C LYS A 156 -11.56 16.73 27.67
N ARG A 157 -11.45 17.60 26.66
CA ARG A 157 -11.22 19.04 26.82
C ARG A 157 -12.35 19.84 26.21
N VAL A 158 -12.65 19.56 24.95
CA VAL A 158 -13.76 20.17 24.21
C VAL A 158 -14.62 19.05 23.67
N GLU A 159 -15.92 19.17 23.84
CA GLU A 159 -16.90 18.26 23.26
C GLU A 159 -17.94 19.11 22.53
N VAL A 160 -18.14 18.84 21.25
CA VAL A 160 -19.13 19.52 20.42
C VAL A 160 -20.16 18.49 19.99
N SER A 161 -21.43 18.78 20.24
CA SER A 161 -22.59 18.00 19.83
C SER A 161 -23.56 18.87 19.02
N ASN A 162 -24.66 18.28 18.57
CA ASN A 162 -25.76 19.02 17.93
C ASN A 162 -26.41 20.09 18.84
N ASN A 163 -26.24 19.98 20.15
CA ASN A 163 -26.95 20.80 21.13
C ASN A 163 -26.05 21.76 21.91
N TYR A 164 -24.79 21.40 22.12
CA TYR A 164 -23.90 22.14 22.99
C TYR A 164 -22.43 22.00 22.60
N THR A 165 -21.64 22.95 23.09
CA THR A 165 -20.18 22.83 23.18
C THR A 165 -19.79 22.91 24.64
N THR A 166 -19.10 21.90 25.15
CA THR A 166 -18.64 21.83 26.54
C THR A 166 -17.12 22.06 26.61
N LEU A 167 -16.68 22.89 27.56
CA LEU A 167 -15.28 23.08 27.93
C LEU A 167 -15.05 22.51 29.33
N ASN A 168 -14.35 21.37 29.43
CA ASN A 168 -14.28 20.60 30.68
C ASN A 168 -13.36 21.23 31.76
N ASN A 169 -12.40 22.10 31.38
CA ASN A 169 -11.41 22.68 32.29
C ASN A 169 -11.46 24.23 32.32
N GLY A 170 -12.62 24.83 32.00
CA GLY A 170 -12.79 26.28 31.92
C GLY A 170 -12.08 26.93 30.71
N LEU A 171 -12.32 28.22 30.50
CA LEU A 171 -11.70 29.00 29.42
C LEU A 171 -10.68 29.97 30.02
N ASN A 172 -9.43 29.91 29.56
CA ASN A 172 -8.43 30.90 29.92
C ASN A 172 -8.51 32.11 28.98
N LEU A 173 -8.87 33.29 29.52
CA LEU A 173 -9.06 34.54 28.78
C LEU A 173 -7.99 35.60 29.07
N ASN A 174 -6.71 35.21 29.13
CA ASN A 174 -5.53 36.04 29.46
C ASN A 174 -5.40 37.42 28.74
N SER A 175 -6.31 37.83 27.87
CA SER A 175 -6.29 39.15 27.19
C SER A 175 -7.67 39.74 26.88
N ILE A 176 -8.76 39.26 27.50
CA ILE A 176 -10.10 39.86 27.32
C ILE A 176 -10.52 40.56 28.62
N PRO A 177 -10.81 41.87 28.62
CA PRO A 177 -11.48 42.49 29.76
C PRO A 177 -12.81 41.77 29.98
N SER A 178 -12.94 41.07 31.11
CA SER A 178 -14.18 40.59 31.75
C SER A 178 -15.45 40.69 30.87
N MET A 179 -15.57 39.86 29.83
CA MET A 179 -16.84 39.68 29.11
C MET A 179 -17.80 38.75 29.88
N LEU A 180 -17.32 38.19 31.00
CA LEU A 180 -18.08 37.47 31.99
C LEU A 180 -18.00 38.33 33.25
N GLY A 181 -19.10 39.01 33.60
CA GLY A 181 -19.19 39.74 34.86
C GLY A 181 -18.69 38.85 36.00
N ASN A 182 -17.75 39.37 36.79
CA ASN A 182 -17.19 38.71 37.96
C ASN A 182 -18.30 38.12 38.85
N GLY A 183 -18.51 36.80 38.78
CA GLY A 183 -19.51 36.11 39.59
C GLY A 183 -19.78 34.70 39.09
N THR A 184 -19.66 33.73 40.00
CA THR A 184 -20.10 32.35 39.83
C THR A 184 -21.55 32.30 39.34
N THR A 185 -21.79 31.89 38.09
CA THR A 185 -23.14 31.54 37.62
C THR A 185 -23.22 30.04 37.42
N THR A 186 -23.73 29.33 38.43
CA THR A 186 -24.27 27.98 38.28
C THR A 186 -25.58 28.12 37.50
N TYR A 187 -25.63 27.67 36.25
CA TYR A 187 -26.90 27.46 35.55
C TYR A 187 -27.37 26.03 35.84
N ASN A 188 -28.37 25.91 36.71
CA ASN A 188 -29.21 24.73 36.78
C ASN A 188 -30.21 24.81 35.61
N PHE A 189 -30.23 23.77 34.78
CA PHE A 189 -31.42 23.41 34.02
C PHE A 189 -32.18 22.34 34.81
#